data_AF-E9S807-F1
#
_entry.id   AF-E9S807-F1
#
_cell.length_a   1.000
_cell.length_b   1.000
_cell.length_c   1.000
_cell.angle_alpha   90.00
_cell.angle_beta   90.00
_cell.angle_gamma   90.00
#
_symmetry.space_group_name_H-M   'P 1'
#
loop_
_entity.id
_entity.type
_entity.pdbx_description
1 polymer ?
#
loop_
_entity_poly.entity_id
_entity_poly.type
_entity_poly.pdbx_seq_one_letter_code
_entity_poly.pdbx_strand_id
1 'polypeptide(L)' 'MAENKSGVPDKNDNVTAYCRQCGKKLQYHGQARIEGGNTGVFSCTNRNCSQYTKKKYNTQVDFKK' A
#
# COMPACT_ATOMS: atom_id res chain seq x y z
N MET A 1 -21.32 22.12 21.27
CA MET A 1 -21.26 21.50 19.94
C MET A 1 -20.19 20.42 19.99
N ALA A 2 -20.55 19.14 19.90
CA ALA A 2 -19.64 18.03 20.12
C ALA A 2 -18.77 17.74 18.88
N GLU A 3 -17.48 17.53 19.13
CA GLU A 3 -16.43 17.24 18.16
C GLU A 3 -16.71 15.92 17.39
N ASN A 4 -16.85 16.00 16.07
CA ASN A 4 -16.93 14.82 15.20
C ASN A 4 -15.54 14.24 14.96
N LYS A 5 -15.00 13.53 15.97
CA LYS A 5 -13.97 12.51 15.74
C LYS A 5 -14.67 11.20 15.43
N SER A 6 -14.47 10.68 14.22
CA SER A 6 -13.98 9.32 14.01
C SER A 6 -13.90 9.08 12.52
N GLY A 7 -12.67 9.00 12.04
CA GLY A 7 -12.38 8.55 10.69
C GLY A 7 -13.07 7.22 10.46
N VAL A 8 -13.89 7.17 9.41
CA VAL A 8 -14.31 5.92 8.82
C VAL A 8 -13.05 5.12 8.50
N PRO A 9 -12.80 3.95 9.12
CA PRO A 9 -11.96 2.98 8.45
C PRO A 9 -12.76 2.59 7.22
N ASP A 10 -12.36 3.12 6.07
CA ASP A 10 -12.90 2.76 4.78
C ASP A 10 -12.81 1.24 4.66
N LYS A 11 -13.95 0.59 4.93
CA LYS A 11 -14.20 -0.82 4.68
C LYS A 11 -14.29 -0.98 3.16
N ASN A 12 -13.19 -0.83 2.45
CA ASN A 12 -13.10 -1.28 1.07
C ASN A 12 -11.95 -2.27 0.98
N ASP A 13 -12.34 -3.53 0.74
CA ASP A 13 -11.54 -4.58 0.12
C ASP A 13 -10.14 -4.73 0.74
N ASN A 14 -9.90 -5.81 1.50
CA ASN A 14 -8.58 -6.14 2.08
C ASN A 14 -7.55 -6.49 0.97
N VAL A 15 -7.39 -5.64 -0.04
CA VAL A 15 -6.43 -5.74 -1.12
C VAL A 15 -5.06 -5.67 -0.49
N THR A 16 -4.55 -6.86 -0.18
CA THR A 16 -3.26 -7.00 0.43
C THR A 16 -2.25 -7.03 -0.70
N ALA A 17 -1.41 -6.01 -0.77
CA ALA A 17 -0.29 -5.97 -1.69
C ALA A 17 0.86 -6.85 -1.19
N TYR A 18 1.43 -7.65 -2.07
CA TYR A 18 2.58 -8.50 -1.83
C TYR A 18 3.73 -8.11 -2.74
N CYS A 19 4.95 -8.26 -2.23
CA CYS A 19 6.16 -8.04 -3.01
C CYS A 19 6.33 -9.19 -4.00
N ARG A 20 6.41 -8.91 -5.30
CA ARG A 20 6.66 -9.94 -6.32
C ARG A 20 8.00 -10.67 -6.14
N GLN A 21 8.99 -10.04 -5.50
CA GLN A 21 10.30 -10.66 -5.31
C GLN A 21 10.39 -11.56 -4.06
N CYS A 22 9.90 -11.10 -2.91
CA CYS A 22 10.02 -11.86 -1.67
C CYS A 22 8.72 -12.50 -1.17
N GLY A 23 7.60 -12.28 -1.86
CA GLY A 23 6.28 -12.79 -1.49
C GLY A 23 5.73 -12.25 -0.17
N LYS A 24 6.42 -11.29 0.47
CA LYS A 24 5.99 -10.71 1.75
C LYS A 24 4.97 -9.60 1.53
N LYS A 25 4.08 -9.43 2.52
CA LYS A 25 3.11 -8.34 2.57
C LYS A 25 3.84 -7.00 2.54
N LEU A 26 3.40 -6.13 1.64
CA LEU A 26 3.85 -4.75 1.56
C LEU A 26 2.99 -3.89 2.48
N GLN A 27 3.61 -2.87 3.05
CA GLN A 27 2.92 -1.88 3.85
C GLN A 27 2.39 -0.78 2.94
N TYR A 28 1.08 -0.54 3.00
CA TYR A 28 0.45 0.57 2.31
C TYR A 28 0.70 1.86 3.08
N HIS A 29 1.15 2.90 2.38
CA HIS A 29 1.44 4.22 2.94
C HIS A 29 0.37 5.26 2.62
N GLY A 30 -0.43 5.02 1.58
CA GLY A 30 -1.40 5.99 1.07
C GLY A 30 -1.41 6.02 -0.45
N GLN A 31 -1.96 7.10 -1.02
CA GLN A 31 -2.00 7.30 -2.46
C GLN A 31 -1.08 8.46 -2.84
N ALA A 32 -0.35 8.31 -3.94
CA ALA A 32 0.36 9.39 -4.60
C ALA A 32 -0.31 9.68 -5.94
N ARG A 33 -0.35 10.96 -6.30
CA ARG A 33 -0.76 11.39 -7.63
C ARG A 33 0.47 11.36 -8.53
N ILE A 34 0.49 10.47 -9.50
CA ILE A 34 1.53 10.38 -10.53
C ILE A 34 0.88 10.67 -11.88
N GLU A 35 1.63 11.19 -12.85
CA GLU A 35 1.18 11.64 -14.18
C GLU A 35 0.30 10.60 -14.92
N GLY A 36 -1.00 10.56 -14.60
CA GLY A 36 -1.94 9.55 -15.10
C GLY A 36 -3.02 9.13 -14.09
N GLY A 37 -2.90 9.46 -12.79
CA GLY A 37 -3.95 9.23 -11.81
C GLY A 37 -3.47 9.01 -10.37
N ASN A 38 -4.39 8.61 -9.49
CA ASN A 38 -4.06 8.17 -8.15
C ASN A 38 -3.48 6.76 -8.19
N THR A 39 -2.28 6.57 -7.66
CA THR A 39 -1.70 5.25 -7.41
C THR A 39 -1.50 5.04 -5.92
N GLY A 40 -1.80 3.85 -5.43
CA GLY A 40 -1.38 3.42 -4.10
C GLY A 40 0.15 3.33 -4.03
N VAL A 41 0.69 3.72 -2.87
CA VAL A 41 2.10 3.65 -2.53
C VAL A 41 2.27 2.58 -1.47
N PHE A 42 3.12 1.62 -1.76
CA PHE A 42 3.45 0.50 -0.90
C PHE A 42 4.95 0.47 -0.66
N SER A 43 5.39 -0.10 0.45
CA SER A 43 6.82 -0.37 0.67
C SER A 43 7.03 -1.76 1.24
N CYS A 44 8.16 -2.37 0.89
CA CYS A 44 8.53 -3.65 1.48
C CYS A 44 9.10 -3.42 2.88
N THR A 45 8.52 -4.11 3.88
CA THR A 45 8.98 -4.09 5.27
C THR A 45 10.00 -5.21 5.55
N ASN A 46 10.20 -6.12 4.60
CA ASN A 46 11.14 -7.22 4.74
C ASN A 46 12.58 -6.75 4.51
N ARG A 47 13.38 -6.64 5.59
CA ARG A 47 14.80 -6.28 5.56
C ARG A 47 15.66 -7.21 4.71
N ASN A 48 15.25 -8.47 4.59
CA ASN A 48 15.98 -9.47 3.79
C ASN A 48 15.63 -9.41 2.28
N CYS A 49 14.82 -8.43 1.87
CA CYS A 49 14.44 -8.25 0.46
C CYS A 49 15.22 -7.07 -0.14
N SER A 50 15.70 -7.23 -1.37
CA SER A 50 16.34 -6.14 -2.14
C SER A 50 15.40 -4.92 -2.39
N GLN A 51 14.10 -5.10 -2.16
CA GLN A 51 13.09 -4.03 -2.23
C GLN A 51 12.76 -3.41 -0.88
N TYR A 52 13.48 -3.76 0.20
CA TYR A 52 13.31 -3.15 1.52
C TYR A 52 13.33 -1.62 1.40
N THR A 53 12.37 -0.95 2.05
CA THR A 53 12.11 0.50 2.03
C THR A 53 11.89 1.15 0.65
N LYS A 54 11.96 0.40 -0.45
CA LYS A 54 11.66 0.92 -1.79
C LYS A 54 10.16 1.12 -1.95
N LYS A 55 9.78 2.30 -2.44
CA LYS A 55 8.40 2.62 -2.80
C LYS A 55 8.01 1.82 -4.04
N LYS A 56 6.81 1.24 -3.99
CA LYS A 56 6.19 0.44 -5.04
C LYS A 56 4.78 0.96 -5.27
N TYR A 57 4.37 0.91 -6.52
CA TYR A 57 3.06 1.38 -6.97
C TYR A 57 2.17 0.20 -7.33
N ASN A 58 0.88 0.44 -7.56
CA ASN A 58 -0.08 -0.62 -7.91
C ASN A 58 0.41 -1.53 -9.06
N THR A 59 1.12 -0.97 -10.03
CA THR A 59 1.65 -1.70 -11.19
C THR A 59 2.82 -2.63 -10.87
N GLN A 60 3.51 -2.43 -9.74
CA GLN A 60 4.73 -3.14 -9.36
C GLN A 60 4.53 -4.15 -8.22
N VAL A 61 3.30 -4.32 -7.75
CA VAL A 61 2.96 -5.22 -6.64
C VAL A 61 2.04 -6.33 -7.12
N ASP A 62 1.89 -7.36 -6.30
CA ASP A 62 0.92 -8.42 -6.51
C ASP A 62 -0.25 -8.21 -5.55
N PHE A 63 -1.46 -8.09 -6.04
CA PHE A 63 -2.64 -7.91 -5.20
C PHE A 63 -3.36 -9.24 -5.07
N LYS A 64 -3.50 -9.72 -3.83
CA LYS A 64 -4.37 -10.86 -3.54
C LYS A 64 -5.62 -10.35 -2.84
N LYS A 65 -6.78 -10.81 -3.32
CA LYS A 65 -8.09 -10.62 -2.71
C LYS A 65 -8.35 -11.69 -1.66
#